data_AF-A0ABD6E9T0-F1
#
_entry.id   AF-A0ABD6E9T0-F1
#
_cell.length_a   1.000
_cell.length_b   1.000
_cell.length_c   1.000
_cell.angle_alpha   90.00
_cell.angle_beta   90.00
_cell.angle_gamma   90.00
#
_symmetry.space_group_name_H-M   'P 1'
#
loop_
_entity.id
_entity.type
_entity.pdbx_description
1 polymer ?
#
loop_
_entity_poly.entity_id
_entity_poly.type
_entity_poly.pdbx_seq_one_letter_code
_entity_poly.pdbx_strand_id
1 'polypeptide(L)'
;MFLDYMHPFLMRQRRHYGIFVIEQAPNQKFNRGMLLNVGYTEAMKVHAWNCIVFHDVDLLPITTEIIYECPHEGTAVHMTSAIDKYGFKPPYNAYFGGVVAMNQKEFEAINGYPNLYWGWGGEDDDFYLR
;
A
#
# COMPACT_ATOMS: atom_id res chain seq x y z
N MET A 1 10.42 5.10 14.08
CA MET A 1 9.59 6.23 13.61
C MET A 1 8.25 5.77 13.05
N PHE A 2 8.22 4.96 11.97
CA PHE A 2 6.95 4.52 11.37
C PHE A 2 6.01 3.83 12.37
N LEU A 3 6.47 2.77 13.03
CA LEU A 3 5.65 2.02 13.99
C LEU A 3 5.22 2.86 15.20
N ASP A 4 6.11 3.74 15.68
CA ASP A 4 5.84 4.63 16.83
C ASP A 4 4.65 5.56 16.54
N TYR A 5 4.44 5.93 15.27
CA TYR A 5 3.32 6.75 14.83
C TYR A 5 2.11 5.91 14.42
N MET A 6 2.32 4.93 13.55
CA MET A 6 1.26 4.18 12.89
C MET A 6 0.54 3.22 13.83
N HIS A 7 1.23 2.61 14.80
CA HIS A 7 0.58 1.68 15.71
C HIS A 7 -0.47 2.38 16.59
N PRO A 8 -0.17 3.48 17.31
CA PRO A 8 -1.19 4.25 18.01
C PRO A 8 -2.27 4.82 17.09
N PHE A 9 -1.90 5.25 15.88
CA PHE A 9 -2.83 5.77 14.88
C PHE A 9 -3.90 4.74 14.47
N LEU A 10 -3.48 3.53 14.10
CA LEU A 10 -4.38 2.45 13.71
C LEU A 10 -5.21 1.92 14.89
N MET A 11 -4.63 1.87 16.10
CA MET A 11 -5.36 1.48 17.31
C MET A 11 -6.55 2.42 17.59
N ARG A 12 -6.40 3.73 17.36
CA ARG A 12 -7.50 4.69 17.54
C ARG A 12 -8.68 4.44 16.60
N GLN A 13 -8.43 3.83 15.44
CA GLN A 13 -9.48 3.47 14.48
C GLN A 13 -10.25 2.20 14.89
N ARG A 14 -9.80 1.50 15.95
CA ARG A 14 -10.47 0.32 16.54
C ARG A 14 -10.71 -0.81 15.53
N ARG A 15 -9.73 -1.04 14.64
CA ARG A 15 -9.76 -2.12 13.65
C ARG A 15 -8.84 -3.25 14.05
N HIS A 16 -9.18 -4.47 13.63
CA HIS A 16 -8.24 -5.59 13.66
C HIS A 16 -7.28 -5.43 12.47
N TYR A 17 -5.98 -5.35 12.75
CA TYR A 17 -4.96 -5.17 11.72
C TYR A 17 -3.68 -5.92 12.09
N GLY A 18 -2.86 -6.21 11.07
CA GLY A 18 -1.48 -6.65 11.20
C GLY A 18 -0.55 -5.76 10.38
N ILE A 19 0.66 -5.52 10.87
CA ILE A 19 1.70 -4.79 10.11
C ILE A 19 2.73 -5.82 9.65
N PHE A 20 2.91 -5.94 8.34
CA PHE A 20 3.84 -6.86 7.71
C PHE A 20 4.94 -6.06 7.01
N VAL A 21 6.16 -6.14 7.53
CA VAL A 21 7.34 -5.50 6.92
C VAL A 21 8.06 -6.55 6.08
N ILE A 22 8.14 -6.33 4.78
CA ILE A 22 8.72 -7.28 3.82
C ILE A 22 10.09 -6.77 3.41
N GLU A 23 11.13 -7.39 3.98
CA GLU A 23 12.51 -7.03 3.74
C GLU A 23 13.04 -7.75 2.49
N GLN A 24 13.63 -6.99 1.56
CA GLN A 24 14.29 -7.59 0.40
C GLN A 24 15.69 -8.08 0.78
N ALA A 25 16.04 -9.28 0.32
CA ALA A 25 17.41 -9.76 0.42
C ALA A 25 18.41 -8.79 -0.27
N PRO A 26 19.64 -8.67 0.25
CA PRO A 26 20.63 -7.74 -0.27
C PRO A 26 21.12 -8.12 -1.68
N ASN A 27 21.87 -7.22 -2.31
CA ASN A 27 22.56 -7.40 -3.60
C ASN A 27 21.66 -7.53 -4.84
N GLN A 28 20.41 -7.09 -4.76
CA GLN A 28 19.53 -6.92 -5.91
C GLN A 28 18.98 -5.49 -5.94
N LYS A 29 18.58 -5.01 -7.12
CA LYS A 29 17.79 -3.76 -7.19
C LYS A 29 16.50 -3.95 -6.40
N PHE A 30 16.04 -2.90 -5.73
CA PHE A 30 14.76 -2.94 -5.03
C PHE A 30 13.62 -3.21 -6.02
N ASN A 31 12.69 -4.09 -5.65
CA ASN A 31 11.51 -4.43 -6.45
C ASN A 31 10.27 -4.31 -5.55
N ARG A 32 9.69 -3.10 -5.55
CA ARG A 32 8.57 -2.74 -4.69
C ARG A 32 7.34 -3.62 -4.94
N GLY A 33 6.89 -3.70 -6.20
CA GLY A 33 5.71 -4.49 -6.59
C GLY A 33 5.82 -5.96 -6.18
N MET A 34 6.99 -6.59 -6.37
CA MET A 34 7.22 -7.97 -5.94
C MET A 34 7.15 -8.13 -4.42
N LEU A 35 7.71 -7.20 -3.64
CA LEU A 35 7.64 -7.26 -2.17
C LEU A 35 6.20 -7.07 -1.67
N LEU A 36 5.41 -6.20 -2.31
CA LEU A 36 3.99 -6.04 -2.00
C LEU A 36 3.20 -7.33 -2.26
N ASN A 37 3.47 -8.01 -3.38
CA ASN A 37 2.88 -9.33 -3.69
C ASN A 37 3.28 -10.41 -2.67
N VAL A 38 4.56 -10.46 -2.29
CA VAL A 38 5.05 -11.38 -1.25
C VAL A 38 4.36 -11.07 0.09
N GLY A 39 4.27 -9.79 0.45
CA GLY A 39 3.60 -9.35 1.68
C GLY A 39 2.15 -9.76 1.75
N TYR A 40 1.41 -9.57 0.67
CA TYR A 40 0.06 -10.10 0.54
C TYR A 40 0.01 -11.61 0.79
N THR A 41 0.84 -12.36 0.07
CA THR A 41 0.86 -13.84 0.13
C THR A 41 1.17 -14.35 1.54
N GLU A 42 2.15 -13.77 2.23
CA GLU A 42 2.51 -14.17 3.58
C GLU A 42 1.48 -13.70 4.62
N ALA A 43 0.90 -12.51 4.46
CA ALA A 43 -0.14 -12.01 5.36
C ALA A 43 -1.38 -12.91 5.34
N MET A 44 -1.80 -13.39 4.17
CA MET A 44 -2.95 -14.29 4.01
C MET A 44 -2.75 -15.66 4.68
N LYS A 45 -1.51 -16.09 4.93
CA LYS A 45 -1.23 -17.32 5.70
C LYS A 45 -1.45 -17.14 7.20
N VAL A 46 -1.34 -15.90 7.69
CA VAL A 46 -1.51 -15.58 9.12
C VAL A 46 -2.98 -15.42 9.48
N HIS A 47 -3.76 -14.79 8.61
CA HIS A 47 -5.18 -14.55 8.81
C HIS A 47 -5.88 -14.32 7.47
N ALA A 48 -7.17 -14.63 7.39
CA ALA A 48 -8.01 -14.32 6.23
C ALA A 48 -8.33 -12.82 6.19
N TRP A 49 -7.38 -11.99 5.76
CA TRP A 49 -7.57 -10.56 5.59
C TRP A 49 -8.49 -10.28 4.40
N ASN A 50 -9.48 -9.42 4.59
CA ASN A 50 -10.37 -8.96 3.52
C ASN A 50 -9.96 -7.60 2.96
N CYS A 51 -9.16 -6.84 3.69
CA CYS A 51 -8.70 -5.51 3.32
C CYS A 51 -7.17 -5.45 3.38
N ILE A 52 -6.56 -4.97 2.30
CA ILE A 52 -5.11 -4.87 2.16
C ILE A 52 -4.75 -3.41 1.94
N VAL A 53 -3.78 -2.91 2.71
CA VAL A 53 -3.21 -1.57 2.55
C VAL A 53 -1.73 -1.72 2.20
N PHE A 54 -1.39 -1.40 0.97
CA PHE A 54 0.00 -1.32 0.49
C PHE A 54 0.56 0.04 0.85
N HIS A 55 1.77 0.09 1.41
CA HIS A 55 2.20 1.24 2.18
C HIS A 55 3.71 1.49 2.09
N ASP A 56 4.10 2.68 1.63
CA ASP A 56 5.47 3.17 1.71
C ASP A 56 5.82 3.60 3.15
N VAL A 57 6.88 2.99 3.70
CA VAL A 57 7.27 3.15 5.12
C VAL A 57 7.65 4.58 5.54
N ASP A 58 7.87 5.47 4.57
CA ASP A 58 8.21 6.88 4.80
C ASP A 58 7.00 7.83 4.71
N LEU A 59 5.79 7.31 4.49
CA LEU A 59 4.56 8.12 4.44
C LEU A 59 3.77 8.00 5.75
N LEU A 60 3.40 9.14 6.34
CA LEU A 60 2.59 9.18 7.56
C LEU A 60 1.34 10.04 7.34
N PRO A 61 0.16 9.59 7.80
CA PRO A 61 -1.06 10.39 7.69
C PRO A 61 -0.96 11.62 8.59
N ILE A 62 -1.15 12.81 8.01
CA ILE A 62 -1.07 14.09 8.74
C ILE A 62 -2.26 14.32 9.67
N THR A 63 -3.36 13.60 9.46
CA THR A 63 -4.63 13.83 10.15
C THR A 63 -5.35 12.53 10.48
N THR A 64 -6.12 12.52 11.57
CA THR A 64 -6.82 11.32 12.09
C THR A 64 -8.05 10.91 11.29
N GLU A 65 -8.51 11.78 10.40
CA GLU A 65 -9.65 11.61 9.50
C GLU A 65 -9.29 10.70 8.32
N ILE A 66 -8.00 10.39 8.11
CA ILE A 66 -7.56 9.41 7.11
C ILE A 66 -7.83 8.01 7.67
N ILE A 67 -8.94 7.41 7.26
CA ILE A 67 -9.35 6.08 7.71
C ILE A 67 -8.64 5.02 6.88
N TYR A 68 -7.94 4.09 7.55
CA TYR A 68 -7.28 2.96 6.92
C TYR A 68 -8.29 1.82 6.77
N GLU A 69 -9.12 1.94 5.74
CA GLU A 69 -10.12 0.97 5.35
C GLU A 69 -10.16 0.80 3.83
N CYS A 70 -10.64 -0.35 3.39
CA CYS A 70 -10.84 -0.63 1.98
C CYS A 70 -12.19 -0.08 1.52
N PRO A 71 -12.29 0.32 0.25
CA PRO A 71 -13.54 0.86 -0.27
C PRO A 71 -14.57 -0.25 -0.55
N HIS A 72 -15.71 0.18 -1.08
CA HIS A 72 -16.71 -0.72 -1.63
C HIS A 72 -16.12 -1.61 -2.74
N GLU A 73 -16.67 -2.83 -2.85
CA GLU A 73 -16.25 -3.84 -3.83
C GLU A 73 -16.18 -3.23 -5.26
N GLY A 74 -15.19 -3.68 -6.02
CA GLY A 74 -14.90 -3.20 -7.37
C GLY A 74 -14.07 -1.93 -7.46
N THR A 75 -13.52 -1.40 -6.35
CA THR A 75 -12.69 -0.18 -6.36
C THR A 75 -11.44 -0.29 -5.49
N ALA A 76 -10.53 0.66 -5.65
CA ALA A 76 -9.35 0.86 -4.79
C ALA A 76 -9.28 2.34 -4.36
N VAL A 77 -8.66 2.61 -3.22
CA VAL A 77 -8.47 3.96 -2.67
C VAL A 77 -7.00 4.31 -2.68
N HIS A 78 -6.65 5.37 -3.41
CA HIS A 78 -5.35 6.02 -3.30
C HIS A 78 -5.37 6.99 -2.11
N MET A 79 -4.58 6.69 -1.08
CA MET A 79 -4.58 7.42 0.19
C MET A 79 -3.56 8.56 0.24
N THR A 80 -2.81 8.77 -0.85
CA THR A 80 -1.68 9.72 -0.95
C THR A 80 -1.90 10.80 -2.01
N SER A 81 -3.14 11.27 -2.14
CA SER A 81 -3.53 12.33 -3.08
C SER A 81 -2.92 13.71 -2.76
N ALA A 82 -2.48 13.94 -1.51
CA ALA A 82 -1.86 15.19 -1.08
C ALA A 82 -0.72 14.93 -0.08
N ILE A 83 0.51 14.87 -0.58
CA ILE A 83 1.72 14.72 0.25
C ILE A 83 2.58 15.99 0.22
N ASP A 84 3.29 16.26 1.31
CA ASP A 84 4.11 17.46 1.50
C ASP A 84 5.24 17.59 0.46
N LYS A 85 5.90 16.48 0.13
CA LYS A 85 6.96 16.38 -0.89
C LYS A 85 6.57 16.95 -2.25
N TYR A 86 5.27 16.88 -2.59
CA TYR A 86 4.72 17.36 -3.86
C TYR A 86 3.84 18.62 -3.68
N GLY A 87 3.99 19.33 -2.55
CA GLY A 87 3.23 20.55 -2.28
C GLY A 87 1.73 20.31 -2.12
N PHE A 88 1.35 19.18 -1.51
CA PHE A 88 -0.03 18.75 -1.27
C PHE A 88 -0.86 18.60 -2.56
N LYS A 89 -0.22 18.19 -3.64
CA LYS A 89 -0.86 17.87 -4.92
C LYS A 89 -0.27 16.58 -5.48
N PRO A 90 -1.05 15.78 -6.23
CA PRO A 90 -0.48 14.63 -6.91
C PRO A 90 0.51 15.10 -8.00
N PRO A 91 1.61 14.37 -8.23
CA PRO A 91 2.57 14.70 -9.31
C PRO A 91 1.93 14.75 -10.70
N TYR A 92 0.94 13.90 -10.95
CA TYR A 92 0.17 13.81 -12.19
C TYR A 92 -1.19 13.13 -11.93
N ASN A 93 -2.13 13.24 -12.88
CA ASN A 93 -3.53 12.83 -12.69
C ASN A 93 -3.72 11.34 -12.35
N ALA A 94 -2.92 10.47 -12.96
CA ALA A 94 -3.00 9.01 -12.76
C ALA A 94 -2.04 8.48 -11.69
N TYR A 95 -1.49 9.36 -10.84
CA TYR A 95 -0.55 8.94 -9.80
C TYR A 95 -1.24 8.02 -8.78
N PHE A 96 -0.68 6.83 -8.59
CA PHE A 96 -1.25 5.76 -7.76
C PHE A 96 -0.19 5.06 -6.88
N GLY A 97 0.88 5.78 -6.57
CA GLY A 97 1.95 5.30 -5.67
C GLY A 97 1.71 5.66 -4.21
N GLY A 98 2.69 5.38 -3.34
CA GLY A 98 2.60 5.72 -1.93
C GLY A 98 1.77 4.73 -1.13
N VAL A 99 0.51 5.07 -0.86
CA VAL A 99 -0.39 4.25 -0.04
C VAL A 99 -1.69 3.97 -0.78
N VAL A 100 -2.01 2.68 -0.93
CA VAL A 100 -3.21 2.21 -1.63
C VAL A 100 -3.93 1.17 -0.78
N ALA A 101 -5.25 1.31 -0.64
CA ALA A 101 -6.11 0.35 0.04
C ALA A 101 -7.08 -0.30 -0.95
N MET A 102 -7.22 -1.63 -0.91
CA MET A 102 -8.19 -2.36 -1.74
C MET A 102 -8.57 -3.70 -1.10
N ASN A 103 -9.74 -4.24 -1.43
CA ASN A 103 -10.12 -5.54 -0.89
C ASN A 103 -9.31 -6.66 -1.55
N GLN A 104 -9.21 -7.75 -0.80
CA GLN A 104 -8.48 -8.94 -1.20
C GLN A 104 -8.98 -9.51 -2.55
N LYS A 105 -10.29 -9.46 -2.80
CA LYS A 105 -10.89 -9.95 -4.06
C LYS A 105 -10.43 -9.15 -5.27
N GLU A 106 -10.39 -7.82 -5.18
CA GLU A 106 -9.94 -6.98 -6.29
C GLU A 106 -8.44 -7.21 -6.56
N PHE A 107 -7.64 -7.37 -5.51
CA PHE A 107 -6.21 -7.61 -5.67
C PHE A 107 -5.92 -8.93 -6.40
N GLU A 108 -6.67 -9.99 -6.08
CA GLU A 108 -6.61 -11.27 -6.79
C GLU A 108 -7.13 -11.15 -8.23
N ALA A 109 -8.21 -10.40 -8.44
CA ALA A 109 -8.82 -10.23 -9.76
C ALA A 109 -7.87 -9.56 -10.78
N ILE A 110 -7.04 -8.63 -10.32
CA ILE A 110 -6.03 -7.96 -11.16
C ILE A 110 -4.66 -8.67 -11.19
N ASN A 111 -4.57 -9.86 -10.57
CA ASN A 111 -3.34 -10.63 -10.45
C ASN A 111 -2.18 -9.83 -9.81
N GLY A 112 -2.49 -9.05 -8.77
CA GLY A 112 -1.55 -8.28 -7.97
C GLY A 112 -0.72 -7.25 -8.74
N TYR A 113 0.41 -6.83 -8.14
CA TYR A 113 1.38 -5.93 -8.75
C TYR A 113 2.21 -6.63 -9.84
N PRO A 114 2.78 -5.91 -10.82
CA PRO A 114 3.79 -6.46 -11.71
C PRO A 114 5.09 -6.81 -10.97
N ASN A 115 5.69 -7.96 -11.31
CA ASN A 115 6.96 -8.42 -10.73
C ASN A 115 8.21 -7.99 -11.53
N LEU A 116 8.03 -7.34 -12.69
CA LEU A 116 9.11 -7.08 -13.65
C LEU A 116 9.89 -5.77 -13.40
N TYR A 117 9.43 -4.94 -12.48
CA TYR A 117 10.01 -3.62 -12.21
C TYR A 117 11.15 -3.71 -11.19
N TRP A 118 12.40 -3.72 -11.70
CA TRP A 118 13.61 -3.73 -10.89
C TRP A 118 14.27 -2.34 -10.86
N GLY A 119 14.16 -1.66 -9.73
CA GLY A 119 14.52 -0.25 -9.55
C GLY A 119 13.28 0.64 -9.41
N TRP A 120 13.48 1.94 -9.53
CA TRP A 120 12.43 2.93 -9.32
C TRP A 120 11.61 3.20 -10.59
N GLY A 121 10.28 3.09 -10.47
CA GLY A 121 9.30 3.70 -11.38
C GLY A 121 8.57 2.74 -12.31
N GLY A 122 7.30 3.08 -12.57
CA GLY A 122 6.42 2.44 -13.54
C GLY A 122 5.57 1.28 -13.00
N GLU A 123 5.87 0.75 -11.82
CA GLU A 123 5.09 -0.33 -11.22
C GLU A 123 3.74 0.15 -10.70
N ASP A 124 3.68 1.37 -10.15
CA ASP A 124 2.45 1.99 -9.68
C ASP A 124 1.53 2.38 -10.83
N ASP A 125 2.11 2.82 -11.96
CA ASP A 125 1.37 3.17 -13.16
C ASP A 125 0.81 1.92 -13.85
N ASP A 126 1.59 0.83 -13.94
CA ASP A 126 1.08 -0.45 -14.44
C ASP A 126 -0.01 -1.00 -13.52
N PHE A 127 0.16 -0.88 -12.20
CA PHE A 127 -0.87 -1.29 -11.25
C PHE A 127 -2.17 -0.49 -11.39
N TYR A 128 -2.08 0.83 -11.61
CA TYR A 128 -3.24 1.68 -11.88
C TYR A 128 -4.02 1.28 -13.15
N LEU A 129 -3.33 0.71 -14.15
CA LEU A 129 -3.95 0.31 -15.42
C LEU A 129 -4.68 -1.05 -15.37
N ARG A 130 -4.53 -1.81 -14.28
CA ARG A 130 -5.18 -3.12 -14.10
C ARG A 130 -6.54 -2.99 -13.42
#